data_AF-A0A6A3CAX9-F1
#
_entry.id   AF-A0A6A3CAX9-F1
#
_cell.length_a   1.000
_cell.length_b   1.000
_cell.length_c   1.000
_cell.angle_alpha   90.00
_cell.angle_beta   90.00
_cell.angle_gamma   90.00
#
_symmetry.space_group_name_H-M   'P 1'
#
loop_
_entity.id
_entity.type
_entity.pdbx_description
1 polymer ?
#
loop_
_entity_poly.entity_id
_entity_poly.type
_entity_poly.pdbx_seq_one_letter_code
_entity_poly.pdbx_strand_id
1 'polypeptide(L)'
;MKVSSSIFSKLLFIAKKPFRQIPSNNLSSCSSCLLESQHFSTQPSEECNNPMSRIKSILSKRGFDINPENLHAVDLNESSLIRILTHLFHESSNAELALHFFKLSEHCIGSLQSHKSVCKMIHILVSGNMNHVAVDFILNLVRDSVSKEVSVDVLLKLVYETHSHRMVFQTVCSMLLHCCIRENKVDPAFELTCQMKSFDMFPSVGVCHSLLRALLGLNMAWDFLDRMMRQGIHLNVSIATLFVDMFCR
;
A
#
# COMPACT_ATOMS: atom_id res chain seq x y z
N MET A 1 -27.55 24.64 20.73
CA MET A 1 -27.20 25.29 19.45
C MET A 1 -26.41 24.30 18.62
N LYS A 2 -26.91 24.01 17.40
CA LYS A 2 -26.34 23.11 16.39
C LYS A 2 -25.27 23.84 15.58
N VAL A 3 -24.13 23.19 15.27
CA VAL A 3 -23.33 23.35 14.03
C VAL A 3 -22.58 22.02 13.82
N SER A 4 -23.14 21.07 13.08
CA SER A 4 -22.96 20.82 11.63
C SER A 4 -21.85 19.80 11.30
N SER A 5 -22.20 18.53 11.47
CA SER A 5 -21.67 17.40 10.71
C SER A 5 -22.15 17.52 9.25
N SER A 6 -21.29 17.96 8.33
CA SER A 6 -21.55 17.90 6.87
C SER A 6 -20.34 18.34 6.03
N ILE A 7 -19.28 17.52 5.95
CA ILE A 7 -18.28 17.63 4.85
C ILE A 7 -17.83 16.26 4.29
N PHE A 8 -17.93 15.15 5.03
CA PHE A 8 -17.35 13.87 4.57
C PHE A 8 -18.19 13.01 3.60
N SER A 9 -19.38 13.44 3.18
CA SER A 9 -20.27 12.65 2.30
C SER A 9 -20.26 13.05 0.82
N LYS A 10 -19.34 13.92 0.35
CA LYS A 10 -19.36 14.44 -1.03
C LYS A 10 -18.30 13.92 -2.01
N LEU A 11 -17.53 12.88 -1.67
CA LEU A 11 -16.50 12.35 -2.59
C LEU A 11 -16.83 10.98 -3.23
N LEU A 12 -18.01 10.40 -3.00
CA LEU A 12 -18.31 9.05 -3.52
C LEU A 12 -18.99 8.98 -4.90
N PHE A 13 -19.22 10.09 -5.60
CA PHE A 13 -19.80 10.03 -6.96
C PHE A 13 -19.15 11.07 -7.88
N ILE A 14 -17.95 10.75 -8.38
CA ILE A 14 -17.51 11.26 -9.68
C ILE A 14 -17.43 10.05 -10.61
N ALA A 15 -18.51 9.87 -11.37
CA ALA A 15 -18.57 8.95 -12.49
C ALA A 15 -17.47 9.30 -13.50
N LYS A 16 -16.45 8.44 -13.62
CA LYS A 16 -15.55 8.46 -14.78
C LYS A 16 -16.27 7.78 -15.94
N LYS A 17 -16.68 8.57 -16.93
CA LYS A 17 -17.08 8.09 -18.26
C LYS A 17 -15.90 7.35 -18.94
N PRO A 18 -16.19 6.36 -19.81
CA PRO A 18 -15.19 5.45 -20.35
C PRO A 18 -14.31 6.16 -21.40
N PHE A 19 -13.02 5.83 -21.37
CA PHE A 19 -12.05 6.26 -22.37
C PHE A 19 -12.37 5.67 -23.75
N ARG A 20 -12.17 6.52 -24.76
CA ARG A 20 -12.38 6.28 -26.18
C ARG A 20 -11.52 5.12 -26.71
N GLN A 21 -12.14 4.28 -27.52
CA GLN A 21 -11.47 3.34 -28.43
C GLN A 21 -10.64 4.07 -29.47
N ILE A 22 -9.47 3.52 -29.81
CA ILE A 22 -8.80 3.68 -31.10
C ILE A 22 -8.37 2.26 -31.58
N PRO A 23 -8.52 1.92 -32.88
CA PRO A 23 -8.65 0.53 -33.34
C PRO A 23 -7.42 -0.04 -34.05
N SER A 24 -7.55 -1.33 -34.41
CA SER A 24 -6.85 -2.10 -35.47
C SER A 24 -5.44 -2.60 -35.14
N ASN A 25 -4.97 -3.79 -35.55
CA ASN A 25 -5.53 -4.91 -36.31
C ASN A 25 -4.58 -6.12 -36.17
N ASN A 26 -5.15 -7.32 -36.32
CA ASN A 26 -4.56 -8.55 -36.88
C ASN A 26 -3.40 -9.25 -36.14
N LEU A 27 -3.73 -10.37 -35.47
CA LEU A 27 -3.04 -11.63 -35.76
C LEU A 27 -4.01 -12.81 -35.63
N SER A 28 -3.89 -13.70 -36.60
CA SER A 28 -4.79 -14.76 -37.01
C SER A 28 -4.60 -16.10 -36.28
N SER A 29 -5.71 -16.83 -36.20
CA SER A 29 -5.88 -18.30 -36.29
C SER A 29 -5.27 -19.23 -35.23
N CYS A 30 -6.15 -19.90 -34.48
CA CYS A 30 -6.28 -21.37 -34.39
C CYS A 30 -7.67 -21.66 -33.78
N SER A 31 -8.69 -21.94 -34.59
CA SER A 31 -9.17 -23.29 -34.96
C SER A 31 -9.48 -24.21 -33.76
N SER A 32 -10.74 -24.13 -33.35
CA SER A 32 -11.69 -25.23 -33.10
C SER A 32 -11.18 -26.54 -32.49
N CYS A 33 -11.67 -26.85 -31.29
CA CYS A 33 -12.14 -28.18 -30.91
C CYS A 33 -13.38 -28.03 -30.01
N LEU A 34 -14.56 -28.14 -30.60
CA LEU A 34 -15.80 -28.51 -29.94
C LEU A 34 -15.89 -30.04 -30.02
N LEU A 35 -16.10 -30.72 -28.89
CA LEU A 35 -16.92 -31.92 -28.77
C LEU A 35 -17.15 -32.24 -27.26
N GLU A 36 -18.38 -31.92 -26.85
CA GLU A 36 -19.27 -32.70 -25.97
C GLU A 36 -18.81 -33.14 -24.56
N SER A 37 -19.29 -32.36 -23.58
CA SER A 37 -20.29 -32.77 -22.57
C SER A 37 -20.16 -34.17 -21.93
N GLN A 38 -19.61 -34.20 -20.71
CA GLN A 38 -20.10 -35.10 -19.68
C GLN A 38 -20.53 -34.29 -18.45
N HIS A 39 -21.81 -34.44 -18.12
CA HIS A 39 -22.48 -33.87 -16.96
C HIS A 39 -21.79 -34.28 -15.65
N PHE A 40 -21.29 -33.32 -14.91
CA PHE A 40 -21.30 -33.37 -13.45
C PHE A 40 -21.77 -32.00 -12.95
N SER A 41 -23.08 -31.91 -12.70
CA SER A 41 -23.69 -30.74 -12.10
C SER A 41 -23.25 -30.62 -10.64
N THR A 42 -22.15 -29.93 -10.41
CA THR A 42 -21.91 -29.26 -9.13
C THR A 42 -22.12 -27.79 -9.39
N GLN A 43 -23.29 -27.27 -9.01
CA GLN A 43 -23.43 -25.83 -8.87
C GLN A 43 -22.34 -25.35 -7.90
N PRO A 44 -21.49 -24.36 -8.26
CA PRO A 44 -20.72 -23.67 -7.25
C PRO A 44 -21.75 -22.92 -6.41
N SER A 45 -21.98 -23.37 -5.18
CA SER A 45 -22.85 -22.64 -4.26
C SER A 45 -22.30 -21.22 -4.13
N GLU A 46 -23.13 -20.23 -4.46
CA GLU A 46 -22.80 -18.80 -4.37
C GLU A 46 -22.39 -18.38 -2.94
N GLU A 47 -22.61 -19.23 -1.94
CA GLU A 47 -22.14 -19.08 -0.56
C GLU A 47 -20.62 -19.13 -0.39
N CYS A 48 -19.87 -19.77 -1.30
CA CYS A 48 -18.40 -19.87 -1.22
C CYS A 48 -17.68 -18.60 -1.70
N ASN A 49 -18.35 -17.75 -2.48
CA ASN A 49 -17.77 -16.53 -3.05
C ASN A 49 -17.98 -15.28 -2.17
N ASN A 50 -18.76 -15.38 -1.09
CA ASN A 50 -18.94 -14.26 -0.18
C ASN A 50 -17.66 -14.04 0.67
N PRO A 51 -16.99 -12.88 0.60
CA PRO A 51 -15.79 -12.61 1.40
C PRO A 51 -16.04 -12.79 2.90
N MET A 52 -17.26 -12.51 3.37
CA MET A 52 -17.64 -12.66 4.77
C MET A 52 -17.69 -14.14 5.21
N SER A 53 -18.23 -15.04 4.37
CA SER A 53 -18.29 -16.47 4.72
C SER A 53 -16.88 -17.05 4.83
N ARG A 54 -15.96 -16.62 3.94
CA ARG A 54 -14.54 -17.00 3.98
C ARG A 54 -13.83 -16.47 5.22
N ILE A 55 -14.02 -15.19 5.56
CA ILE A 55 -13.47 -14.58 6.78
C ILE A 55 -13.94 -15.36 8.02
N LYS A 56 -15.25 -15.63 8.15
CA LYS A 56 -15.81 -16.44 9.25
C LYS A 56 -15.18 -17.84 9.32
N SER A 57 -15.07 -18.51 8.17
CA SER A 57 -14.48 -19.86 8.09
C SER A 57 -13.02 -19.88 8.53
N ILE A 58 -12.21 -18.88 8.14
CA ILE A 58 -10.80 -18.80 8.54
C ILE A 58 -10.67 -18.52 10.04
N LEU A 59 -11.50 -17.63 10.57
CA LEU A 59 -11.41 -17.17 11.96
C LEU A 59 -11.93 -18.21 12.96
N SER A 60 -13.00 -18.92 12.62
CA SER A 60 -13.54 -20.01 13.45
C SER A 60 -12.53 -21.13 13.70
N LYS A 61 -11.66 -21.46 12.73
CA LYS A 61 -10.57 -22.44 12.89
C LYS A 61 -9.57 -22.09 14.01
N ARG A 62 -9.52 -20.82 14.44
CA ARG A 62 -8.60 -20.32 15.46
C ARG A 62 -9.31 -19.86 16.73
N GLY A 63 -10.59 -20.21 16.88
CA GLY A 63 -11.39 -19.87 18.06
C GLY A 63 -11.88 -18.42 18.08
N PHE A 64 -11.81 -17.70 16.96
CA PHE A 64 -12.44 -16.40 16.83
C PHE A 64 -13.87 -16.58 16.31
N ASP A 65 -14.85 -16.48 17.22
CA ASP A 65 -16.26 -16.43 16.84
C ASP A 65 -16.62 -15.00 16.44
N ILE A 66 -16.42 -14.68 15.17
CA ILE A 66 -16.74 -13.35 14.63
C ILE A 66 -18.09 -13.41 13.93
N ASN A 67 -19.12 -12.88 14.59
CA ASN A 67 -20.35 -12.49 13.94
C ASN A 67 -20.29 -10.99 13.59
N PRO A 68 -20.42 -10.55 12.31
CA PRO A 68 -20.37 -9.14 11.94
C PRO A 68 -21.40 -8.28 12.67
N GLU A 69 -22.56 -8.85 13.04
CA GLU A 69 -23.59 -8.15 13.84
C GLU A 69 -23.17 -7.96 15.31
N ASN A 70 -22.23 -8.77 15.81
CA ASN A 70 -21.71 -8.73 17.18
C ASN A 70 -20.21 -8.43 17.23
N LEU A 71 -19.63 -7.77 16.21
CA LEU A 71 -18.20 -7.45 16.22
C LEU A 71 -17.82 -6.58 17.43
N HIS A 72 -18.77 -5.80 17.95
CA HIS A 72 -18.68 -5.04 19.20
C HIS A 72 -18.52 -5.89 20.48
N ALA A 73 -18.96 -7.15 20.45
CA ALA A 73 -18.87 -8.07 21.59
C ALA A 73 -17.50 -8.77 21.67
N VAL A 74 -16.74 -8.77 20.57
CA VAL A 74 -15.35 -9.21 20.56
C VAL A 74 -14.51 -8.03 21.08
N ASP A 75 -13.73 -8.24 22.14
CA ASP A 75 -12.76 -7.26 22.66
C ASP A 75 -11.62 -7.05 21.64
N LEU A 76 -11.91 -6.27 20.61
CA LEU A 76 -10.99 -5.97 19.52
C LEU A 76 -10.17 -4.74 19.89
N ASN A 77 -8.96 -5.01 20.38
CA ASN A 77 -7.90 -4.03 20.52
C ASN A 77 -6.93 -4.05 19.31
N GLU A 78 -6.02 -3.09 19.25
CA GLU A 78 -5.02 -2.96 18.16
C GLU A 78 -4.25 -4.26 17.92
N SER A 79 -3.80 -4.93 18.99
CA SER A 79 -3.04 -6.19 18.91
C SER A 79 -3.87 -7.33 18.31
N SER A 80 -5.14 -7.43 18.72
CA SER A 80 -6.08 -8.42 18.20
C SER A 80 -6.39 -8.18 16.72
N LEU A 81 -6.56 -6.92 16.32
CA LEU A 81 -6.73 -6.54 14.90
C LEU A 81 -5.50 -6.95 14.09
N ILE A 82 -4.29 -6.56 14.50
CA ILE A 82 -3.03 -6.92 13.82
C ILE A 82 -2.90 -8.45 13.68
N ARG A 83 -3.22 -9.20 14.75
CA ARG A 83 -3.19 -10.66 14.75
C ARG A 83 -4.19 -11.23 13.76
N ILE A 84 -5.43 -10.76 13.75
CA ILE A 84 -6.48 -11.20 12.82
C ILE A 84 -6.06 -10.93 11.36
N LEU A 85 -5.57 -9.72 11.05
CA LEU A 85 -5.12 -9.37 9.71
C LEU A 85 -4.00 -10.29 9.22
N THR A 86 -3.01 -10.51 10.09
CA THR A 86 -1.89 -11.42 9.79
C THR A 86 -2.39 -12.83 9.52
N HIS A 87 -3.35 -13.29 10.33
CA HIS A 87 -3.90 -14.63 10.23
C HIS A 87 -4.74 -14.83 8.98
N LEU A 88 -5.61 -13.86 8.65
CA LEU A 88 -6.41 -13.86 7.44
C LEU A 88 -5.51 -13.93 6.21
N PHE A 89 -4.45 -13.12 6.16
CA PHE A 89 -3.54 -13.13 5.03
C PHE A 89 -2.73 -14.43 4.96
N HIS A 90 -2.18 -14.91 6.08
CA HIS A 90 -1.41 -16.16 6.13
C HIS A 90 -2.20 -17.37 5.62
N GLU A 91 -3.44 -17.52 6.08
CA GLU A 91 -4.27 -18.69 5.71
C GLU A 91 -4.86 -18.61 4.31
N SER A 92 -5.12 -17.39 3.79
CA SER A 92 -5.78 -17.21 2.50
C SER A 92 -4.85 -16.83 1.36
N SER A 93 -3.64 -16.35 1.66
CA SER A 93 -2.75 -15.64 0.72
C SER A 93 -3.46 -14.52 -0.07
N ASN A 94 -4.56 -13.98 0.47
CA ASN A 94 -5.41 -13.02 -0.19
C ASN A 94 -5.48 -11.72 0.63
N ALA A 95 -4.77 -10.70 0.15
CA ALA A 95 -4.72 -9.39 0.78
C ALA A 95 -6.06 -8.63 0.72
N GLU A 96 -6.91 -8.91 -0.27
CA GLU A 96 -8.24 -8.32 -0.40
C GLU A 96 -9.18 -8.76 0.73
N LEU A 97 -9.11 -10.03 1.14
CA LEU A 97 -9.87 -10.52 2.31
C LEU A 97 -9.44 -9.82 3.60
N ALA A 98 -8.13 -9.66 3.81
CA ALA A 98 -7.61 -8.92 4.95
C ALA A 98 -8.06 -7.45 4.92
N LEU A 99 -7.99 -6.80 3.74
CA LEU A 99 -8.46 -5.42 3.54
C LEU A 99 -9.96 -5.27 3.78
N HIS A 100 -10.77 -6.23 3.34
CA HIS A 100 -12.21 -6.25 3.58
C HIS A 100 -12.50 -6.29 5.09
N PHE A 101 -11.82 -7.17 5.83
CA PHE A 101 -11.94 -7.21 7.29
C PHE A 101 -11.48 -5.89 7.95
N PHE A 102 -10.37 -5.31 7.49
CA PHE A 102 -9.84 -4.06 8.04
C PHE A 102 -10.83 -2.90 7.91
N LYS A 103 -11.44 -2.75 6.73
CA LYS A 103 -12.50 -1.75 6.49
C LYS A 103 -13.76 -2.03 7.30
N LEU A 104 -14.15 -3.30 7.44
CA LEU A 104 -15.26 -3.69 8.29
C LEU A 104 -15.01 -3.32 9.76
N SER A 105 -13.80 -3.54 10.25
CA SER A 105 -13.44 -3.23 11.65
C SER A 105 -13.56 -1.74 11.97
N GLU A 106 -13.28 -0.87 10.99
CA GLU A 106 -13.48 0.58 11.10
C GLU A 106 -14.96 0.95 11.21
N HIS A 107 -15.80 0.32 10.39
CA HIS A 107 -17.23 0.58 10.36
C HIS A 107 -17.93 0.18 11.66
N CYS A 108 -17.49 -0.94 12.26
CA CYS A 108 -18.09 -1.44 13.49
C CYS A 108 -17.51 -0.74 14.73
N ILE A 109 -16.20 -0.52 14.85
CA ILE A 109 -15.58 -0.14 16.14
C ILE A 109 -15.04 1.30 16.14
N GLY A 110 -15.17 2.03 15.03
CA GLY A 110 -14.65 3.39 14.91
C GLY A 110 -13.14 3.42 14.75
N SER A 111 -12.45 4.36 15.42
CA SER A 111 -11.02 4.67 15.20
C SER A 111 -10.03 3.64 15.79
N LEU A 112 -10.33 2.34 15.71
CA LEU A 112 -9.40 1.27 16.11
C LEU A 112 -8.16 1.23 15.20
N GLN A 113 -8.25 1.81 14.00
CA GLN A 113 -7.15 1.89 13.05
C GLN A 113 -6.06 2.86 13.52
N SER A 114 -5.19 2.38 14.39
CA SER A 114 -3.94 3.06 14.71
C SER A 114 -3.00 3.08 13.51
N HIS A 115 -2.03 4.00 13.51
CA HIS A 115 -0.94 4.00 12.53
C HIS A 115 -0.23 2.63 12.46
N LYS A 116 -0.08 1.91 13.57
CA LYS A 116 0.53 0.56 13.60
C LYS A 116 -0.31 -0.47 12.84
N SER A 117 -1.62 -0.48 13.05
CA SER A 117 -2.52 -1.39 12.33
C SER A 117 -2.58 -1.07 10.83
N VAL A 118 -2.53 0.22 10.46
CA VAL A 118 -2.44 0.67 9.06
C VAL A 118 -1.10 0.23 8.45
N CYS A 119 0.02 0.39 9.15
CA CYS A 119 1.32 -0.10 8.69
C CYS A 119 1.31 -1.61 8.46
N LYS A 120 0.68 -2.38 9.35
CA LYS A 120 0.51 -3.83 9.14
C LYS A 120 -0.32 -4.14 7.88
N MET A 121 -1.41 -3.42 7.68
CA MET A 121 -2.23 -3.55 6.47
C MET A 121 -1.42 -3.22 5.21
N ILE A 122 -0.62 -2.15 5.21
CA ILE A 122 0.27 -1.79 4.10
C ILE A 122 1.21 -2.94 3.74
N HIS A 123 1.85 -3.57 4.74
CA HIS A 123 2.71 -4.74 4.50
C HIS A 123 1.96 -5.91 3.88
N ILE A 124 0.73 -6.17 4.32
CA ILE A 124 -0.13 -7.22 3.74
C ILE A 124 -0.49 -6.88 2.29
N LEU A 125 -0.86 -5.63 2.00
CA LEU A 125 -1.20 -5.17 0.64
C LEU A 125 -0.01 -5.32 -0.31
N VAL A 126 1.20 -4.93 0.11
CA VAL A 126 2.40 -5.11 -0.71
C VAL A 126 2.73 -6.60 -0.89
N SER A 127 2.59 -7.40 0.18
CA SER A 127 2.79 -8.86 0.10
C SER A 127 1.80 -9.55 -0.85
N GLY A 128 0.57 -9.03 -0.93
CA GLY A 128 -0.46 -9.50 -1.87
C GLY A 128 -0.47 -8.77 -3.23
N ASN A 129 0.60 -8.05 -3.58
CA ASN A 129 0.75 -7.31 -4.83
C ASN A 129 -0.34 -6.23 -5.10
N MET A 130 -0.99 -5.73 -4.05
CA MET A 130 -1.98 -4.63 -4.08
C MET A 130 -1.29 -3.27 -3.87
N ASN A 131 -0.19 -3.02 -4.59
CA ASN A 131 0.67 -1.86 -4.40
C ASN A 131 -0.03 -0.51 -4.59
N HIS A 132 -1.03 -0.45 -5.49
CA HIS A 132 -1.80 0.77 -5.71
C HIS A 132 -2.61 1.17 -4.46
N VAL A 133 -3.26 0.20 -3.81
CA VAL A 133 -3.99 0.43 -2.55
C VAL A 133 -3.01 0.77 -1.42
N ALA A 134 -1.86 0.10 -1.37
CA ALA A 134 -0.83 0.40 -0.37
C ALA A 134 -0.35 1.86 -0.46
N VAL A 135 -0.12 2.36 -1.67
CA VAL A 135 0.25 3.77 -1.90
C VAL A 135 -0.82 4.74 -1.42
N ASP A 136 -2.11 4.42 -1.58
CA ASP A 136 -3.19 5.27 -1.08
C ASP A 136 -3.17 5.38 0.46
N PHE A 137 -2.96 4.26 1.17
CA PHE A 137 -2.79 4.28 2.62
C PHE A 137 -1.55 5.07 3.05
N ILE A 138 -0.42 4.87 2.37
CA ILE A 138 0.83 5.60 2.66
C ILE A 138 0.64 7.10 2.46
N LEU A 139 0.00 7.54 1.38
CA LEU A 139 -0.29 8.95 1.14
C LEU A 139 -1.13 9.55 2.24
N ASN A 140 -2.13 8.83 2.74
CA ASN A 140 -2.95 9.30 3.87
C ASN A 140 -2.09 9.51 5.13
N LEU A 141 -1.21 8.54 5.48
CA LEU A 141 -0.27 8.70 6.61
C LEU A 141 0.69 9.89 6.41
N VAL A 142 1.21 10.06 5.20
CA VAL A 142 2.11 11.17 4.86
C VAL A 142 1.37 12.52 4.91
N ARG A 143 0.09 12.59 4.59
CA ARG A 143 -0.71 13.82 4.74
C ARG A 143 -1.07 14.08 6.20
N ASP A 144 -1.41 13.05 6.96
CA ASP A 144 -1.77 13.17 8.37
C ASP A 144 -0.59 13.66 9.23
N SER A 145 0.64 13.28 8.88
CA SER A 145 1.87 13.83 9.48
C SER A 145 2.10 15.33 9.22
N VAL A 146 1.27 16.01 8.40
CA VAL A 146 1.24 17.49 8.30
C VAL A 146 0.40 18.10 9.42
N SER A 147 -0.61 17.37 9.92
CA SER A 147 -1.65 17.89 10.81
C SER A 147 -1.48 17.49 12.29
N LYS A 148 -0.66 16.48 12.60
CA LYS A 148 -0.46 15.95 13.96
C LYS A 148 1.02 15.64 14.20
N GLU A 149 1.42 15.59 15.46
CA GLU A 149 2.79 15.34 16.02
C GLU A 149 3.54 14.08 15.53
N VAL A 150 3.01 13.31 14.57
CA VAL A 150 3.63 12.08 14.08
C VAL A 150 4.63 12.42 12.97
N SER A 151 5.92 12.44 13.30
CA SER A 151 6.99 12.65 12.31
C SER A 151 7.13 11.45 11.35
N VAL A 152 7.78 11.67 10.21
CA VAL A 152 8.12 10.61 9.25
C VAL A 152 8.99 9.53 9.90
N ASP A 153 9.80 9.87 10.91
CA ASP A 153 10.63 8.91 11.67
C ASP A 153 9.76 7.94 12.48
N VAL A 154 8.70 8.45 13.10
CA VAL A 154 7.73 7.61 13.83
C VAL A 154 7.03 6.66 12.85
N LEU A 155 6.66 7.15 11.66
CA LEU A 155 6.09 6.29 10.62
C LEU A 155 7.09 5.20 10.18
N LEU A 156 8.37 5.54 9.98
CA LEU A 156 9.39 4.53 9.63
C LEU A 156 9.51 3.48 10.74
N LYS A 157 9.54 3.89 12.01
CA LYS A 157 9.59 2.97 13.14
C LYS A 157 8.38 2.02 13.15
N LEU A 158 7.18 2.53 12.90
CA LEU A 158 5.97 1.69 12.84
C LEU A 158 5.99 0.73 11.64
N VAL A 159 6.45 1.20 10.48
CA VAL A 159 6.66 0.36 9.30
C VAL A 159 7.70 -0.73 9.61
N TYR A 160 8.76 -0.42 10.33
CA TYR A 160 9.73 -1.41 10.78
C TYR A 160 9.13 -2.36 11.82
N GLU A 161 8.39 -1.93 12.82
CA GLU A 161 7.82 -2.83 13.83
C GLU A 161 6.81 -3.84 13.26
N THR A 162 6.18 -3.52 12.14
CA THR A 162 5.07 -4.30 11.58
C THR A 162 5.46 -5.20 10.40
N HIS A 163 6.70 -5.07 9.91
CA HIS A 163 7.16 -5.84 8.76
C HIS A 163 7.25 -7.34 9.04
N SER A 164 7.06 -8.14 8.00
CA SER A 164 7.21 -9.60 8.07
C SER A 164 8.33 -10.12 7.19
N HIS A 165 8.65 -9.41 6.10
CA HIS A 165 9.70 -9.79 5.17
C HIS A 165 10.52 -8.56 4.79
N ARG A 166 11.85 -8.74 4.72
CA ARG A 166 12.79 -7.66 4.40
C ARG A 166 12.51 -7.00 3.04
N MET A 167 12.19 -7.79 2.01
CA MET A 167 11.88 -7.26 0.67
C MET A 167 10.59 -6.42 0.65
N VAL A 168 9.58 -6.85 1.40
CA VAL A 168 8.33 -6.10 1.56
C VAL A 168 8.60 -4.79 2.29
N PHE A 169 9.39 -4.83 3.37
CA PHE A 169 9.83 -3.64 4.09
C PHE A 169 10.54 -2.63 3.18
N GLN A 170 11.53 -3.07 2.39
CA GLN A 170 12.23 -2.20 1.44
C GLN A 170 11.28 -1.56 0.41
N THR A 171 10.30 -2.32 -0.06
CA THR A 171 9.28 -1.85 -1.01
C THR A 171 8.40 -0.79 -0.35
N VAL A 172 7.93 -1.03 0.88
CA VAL A 172 7.13 -0.05 1.64
C VAL A 172 7.93 1.22 1.93
N CYS A 173 9.21 1.12 2.32
CA CYS A 173 10.07 2.29 2.50
C CYS A 173 10.26 3.08 1.20
N SER A 174 10.43 2.40 0.06
CA SER A 174 10.52 3.06 -1.25
C SER A 174 9.22 3.77 -1.62
N MET A 175 8.06 3.18 -1.32
CA MET A 175 6.75 3.81 -1.53
C MET A 175 6.53 5.01 -0.60
N LEU A 176 6.91 4.89 0.68
CA LEU A 176 6.86 5.98 1.66
C LEU A 176 7.69 7.17 1.19
N LEU A 177 8.94 6.92 0.79
CA LEU A 177 9.83 7.93 0.22
C LEU A 177 9.19 8.64 -0.98
N HIS A 178 8.66 7.85 -1.92
CA HIS A 178 8.00 8.39 -3.10
C HIS A 178 6.78 9.26 -2.75
N CYS A 179 6.01 8.87 -1.74
CA CYS A 179 4.86 9.64 -1.25
C CYS A 179 5.30 10.94 -0.57
N CYS A 180 6.38 10.93 0.21
CA CYS A 180 6.96 12.16 0.78
C CYS A 180 7.36 13.15 -0.33
N ILE A 181 8.04 12.69 -1.38
CA ILE A 181 8.42 13.53 -2.53
C ILE A 181 7.19 14.12 -3.21
N ARG A 182 6.14 13.30 -3.43
CA ARG A 182 4.88 13.75 -4.06
C ARG A 182 4.14 14.81 -3.25
N GLU A 183 4.22 14.76 -1.92
CA GLU A 183 3.63 15.75 -1.02
C GLU A 183 4.59 16.90 -0.70
N ASN A 184 5.65 17.08 -1.51
CA ASN A 184 6.67 18.13 -1.39
C ASN A 184 7.42 18.14 -0.03
N LYS A 185 7.51 16.97 0.63
CA LYS A 185 8.25 16.76 1.88
C LYS A 185 9.66 16.27 1.57
N VAL A 186 10.46 17.11 0.92
CA VAL A 186 11.80 16.72 0.42
C VAL A 186 12.79 16.47 1.56
N ASP A 187 12.83 17.30 2.60
CA ASP A 187 13.77 17.09 3.72
C ASP A 187 13.46 15.79 4.50
N PRO A 188 12.21 15.50 4.89
CA PRO A 188 11.87 14.21 5.49
C PRO A 188 12.14 13.03 4.56
N ALA A 189 11.95 13.19 3.24
CA ALA A 189 12.29 12.15 2.27
C ALA A 189 13.80 11.90 2.27
N PHE A 190 14.62 12.94 2.24
CA PHE A 190 16.08 12.81 2.29
C PHE A 190 16.54 12.12 3.58
N GLU A 191 16.01 12.53 4.74
CA GLU A 191 16.33 11.89 6.02
C GLU A 191 15.92 10.42 6.07
N LEU A 192 14.76 10.07 5.51
CA LEU A 192 14.32 8.68 5.38
C LEU A 192 15.36 7.84 4.61
N THR A 193 16.01 8.39 3.58
CA THR A 193 17.09 7.66 2.88
C THR A 193 18.32 7.43 3.75
N CYS A 194 18.65 8.38 4.63
CA CYS A 194 19.71 8.20 5.62
C CYS A 194 19.37 7.08 6.61
N GLN A 195 18.12 7.02 7.06
CA GLN A 195 17.65 5.99 7.99
C GLN A 195 17.60 4.61 7.34
N MET A 196 17.21 4.50 6.07
CA MET A 196 17.22 3.23 5.31
C MET A 196 18.61 2.58 5.27
N LYS A 197 19.68 3.39 5.28
CA LYS A 197 21.06 2.89 5.35
C LYS A 197 21.32 2.05 6.62
N SER A 198 20.69 2.38 7.74
CA SER A 198 20.85 1.62 8.99
C SER A 198 20.30 0.19 8.91
N PHE A 199 19.48 -0.10 7.90
CA PHE A 199 18.91 -1.42 7.61
C PHE A 199 19.62 -2.13 6.43
N ASP A 200 20.76 -1.60 5.97
CA ASP A 200 21.45 -2.02 4.74
C ASP A 200 20.49 -2.06 3.54
N MET A 201 19.65 -1.03 3.42
CA MET A 201 18.69 -0.89 2.33
C MET A 201 18.89 0.43 1.62
N PHE A 202 18.51 0.43 0.35
CA PHE A 202 18.45 1.64 -0.46
C PHE A 202 17.12 1.69 -1.22
N PRO A 203 16.58 2.90 -1.47
CA PRO A 203 15.39 3.04 -2.31
C PRO A 203 15.59 2.47 -3.72
N SER A 204 14.49 2.16 -4.40
CA SER A 204 14.56 1.79 -5.82
C SER A 204 15.09 2.94 -6.69
N VAL A 205 15.77 2.61 -7.79
CA VAL A 205 16.39 3.58 -8.72
C VAL A 205 15.40 4.65 -9.21
N GLY A 206 14.15 4.26 -9.47
CA GLY A 206 13.11 5.21 -9.88
C GLY A 206 12.80 6.26 -8.81
N VAL A 207 12.77 5.86 -7.53
CA VAL A 207 12.55 6.81 -6.44
C VAL A 207 13.80 7.64 -6.17
N CYS A 208 15.00 7.07 -6.32
CA CYS A 208 16.25 7.85 -6.28
C CYS A 208 16.27 8.94 -7.35
N HIS A 209 15.86 8.62 -8.57
CA HIS A 209 15.74 9.61 -9.65
C HIS A 209 14.72 10.70 -9.31
N SER A 210 13.56 10.34 -8.75
CA SER A 210 12.57 11.33 -8.29
C SER A 210 13.09 12.22 -7.17
N LEU A 211 13.84 11.64 -6.21
CA LEU A 211 14.44 12.41 -5.12
C LEU A 211 15.54 13.35 -5.64
N LEU A 212 16.41 12.86 -6.52
CA LEU A 212 17.41 13.68 -7.20
C LEU A 212 16.75 14.87 -7.87
N ARG A 213 15.70 14.63 -8.67
CA ARG A 213 14.95 15.71 -9.33
C ARG A 213 14.37 16.72 -8.34
N ALA A 214 13.87 16.27 -7.19
CA ALA A 214 13.34 17.15 -6.16
C ALA A 214 14.43 17.93 -5.40
N LEU A 215 15.66 17.39 -5.34
CA LEU A 215 16.83 18.04 -4.76
C LEU A 215 17.56 18.95 -5.76
N LEU A 216 17.26 18.90 -7.06
CA LEU A 216 17.88 19.79 -8.06
C LEU A 216 17.57 21.25 -7.70
N GLY A 217 18.63 22.04 -7.49
CA GLY A 217 18.53 23.41 -6.97
C GLY A 217 18.92 23.55 -5.50
N LEU A 218 19.16 22.44 -4.81
CA LEU A 218 19.75 22.40 -3.47
C LEU A 218 21.16 21.80 -3.54
N ASN A 219 22.06 22.24 -2.66
CA ASN A 219 23.42 21.66 -2.56
C ASN A 219 23.41 20.16 -2.19
N MET A 220 22.26 19.62 -1.76
CA MET A 220 22.08 18.24 -1.33
C MET A 220 22.01 17.22 -2.49
N ALA A 221 21.80 17.65 -3.74
CA ALA A 221 21.71 16.72 -4.88
C ALA A 221 23.01 15.95 -5.14
N TRP A 222 24.15 16.62 -4.99
CA TRP A 222 25.49 16.02 -5.13
C TRP A 222 25.79 15.02 -4.02
N ASP A 223 25.45 15.38 -2.77
CA ASP A 223 25.61 14.50 -1.62
C ASP A 223 24.78 13.23 -1.78
N PHE A 224 23.55 13.35 -2.32
CA PHE A 224 22.72 12.19 -2.59
C PHE A 224 23.28 11.32 -3.72
N LEU A 225 23.80 11.92 -4.79
CA LEU A 225 24.43 11.21 -5.90
C LEU A 225 25.63 10.38 -5.43
N ASP A 226 26.53 10.98 -4.65
CA ASP A 226 27.69 10.29 -4.08
C ASP A 226 27.26 9.10 -3.20
N ARG A 227 26.21 9.28 -2.38
CA ARG A 227 25.63 8.19 -1.59
C ARG A 227 25.10 7.04 -2.45
N MET A 228 24.40 7.34 -3.55
CA MET A 228 23.94 6.32 -4.50
C MET A 228 25.11 5.49 -5.04
N MET A 229 26.18 6.18 -5.48
CA MET A 229 27.36 5.52 -6.05
C MET A 229 28.09 4.65 -5.01
N ARG A 230 28.23 5.12 -3.76
CA ARG A 230 28.83 4.34 -2.66
C ARG A 230 28.00 3.10 -2.28
N GLN A 231 26.71 3.09 -2.58
CA GLN A 231 25.82 1.94 -2.40
C GLN A 231 25.78 1.02 -3.62
N GLY A 232 26.66 1.24 -4.61
CA GLY A 232 26.75 0.43 -5.82
C GLY A 232 25.65 0.71 -6.85
N ILE A 233 24.89 1.81 -6.70
CA ILE A 233 23.88 2.19 -7.68
C ILE A 233 24.55 3.02 -8.76
N HIS A 234 24.62 2.42 -9.95
CA HIS A 234 25.19 3.07 -11.11
C HIS A 234 24.25 4.14 -11.68
N LEU A 235 24.87 5.21 -12.19
CA LEU A 235 24.18 6.26 -12.92
C LEU A 235 23.61 5.68 -14.21
N ASN A 236 22.31 5.84 -14.41
CA ASN A 236 21.70 5.59 -15.70
C ASN A 236 21.64 6.89 -16.52
N VAL A 237 21.31 6.77 -17.80
CA VAL A 237 21.21 7.92 -18.71
C VAL A 237 20.26 8.97 -18.15
N SER A 238 19.12 8.57 -17.58
CA SER A 238 18.14 9.49 -17.01
C SER A 238 18.71 10.33 -15.87
N ILE A 239 19.47 9.73 -14.95
CA ILE A 239 20.13 10.45 -13.85
C ILE A 239 21.20 11.38 -14.40
N ALA A 240 22.03 10.92 -15.35
CA ALA A 240 23.07 11.77 -15.94
C ALA A 240 22.46 13.00 -16.64
N THR A 241 21.36 12.82 -17.39
CA THR A 241 20.62 13.91 -18.03
C THR A 241 20.12 14.95 -17.03
N LEU A 242 19.63 14.54 -15.85
CA LEU A 242 19.19 15.50 -14.82
C LEU A 242 20.29 16.48 -14.39
N PHE A 243 21.54 16.00 -14.26
CA PHE A 243 22.66 16.84 -13.87
C PHE A 243 23.14 17.72 -15.03
N VAL A 244 23.19 17.19 -16.26
CA VAL A 244 23.50 18.00 -17.45
C VAL A 244 22.50 19.15 -17.60
N ASP A 245 21.20 18.85 -17.49
CA ASP A 245 20.14 19.87 -17.55
C ASP A 245 20.27 20.94 -16.46
N MET A 246 20.84 20.61 -15.30
CA MET A 246 21.12 21.57 -14.23
C MET A 246 22.24 22.55 -14.63
N PHE A 247 23.30 22.06 -15.27
CA PHE A 247 24.44 22.90 -15.70
C PHE A 247 24.18 23.70 -16.96
N CYS A 248 23.27 23.24 -17.81
CA CYS A 248 22.93 23.89 -19.08
C CYS A 248 21.78 24.91 -18.96
N ARG A 249 21.28 25.17 -17.75
CA ARG A 249 20.32 26.23 -17.43
C ARG A 249 21.03 27.44 -16.87
#